data_AF-A0A1Q3RPC0-F1
#
_entry.id   AF-A0A1Q3RPC0-F1
#
_cell.length_a   1.000
_cell.length_b   1.000
_cell.length_c   1.000
_cell.angle_alpha   90.00
_cell.angle_beta   90.00
_cell.angle_gamma   90.00
#
_symmetry.space_group_name_H-M   'P 1'
#
loop_
_entity.id
_entity.type
_entity.pdbx_description
1 polymer ?
#
loop_
_entity_poly.entity_id
_entity_poly.type
_entity_poly.pdbx_seq_one_letter_code
_entity_poly.pdbx_strand_id
1 'polypeptide(L)'
;MDLWQVLVFFTFPVASVLLMFFLKRKALWISPIISTGLSIIYSILVMPDLLTVPESSIFWRISIPMQLIVVIFFTAIAYIFSWLLKRRRLRNK
;
A
#
# COMPACT_ATOMS: atom_id res chain seq x y z
N MET A 1 4.67 -18.16 -4.89
CA MET A 1 3.64 -17.28 -4.29
C MET A 1 2.54 -17.14 -5.29
N ASP A 2 1.30 -17.29 -4.85
CA ASP A 2 0.14 -17.08 -5.73
C ASP A 2 0.08 -15.62 -6.17
N LEU A 3 -0.36 -15.41 -7.42
CA LEU A 3 -0.45 -14.09 -8.03
C LEU A 3 -1.27 -13.11 -7.18
N TRP A 4 -2.34 -13.60 -6.55
CA TRP A 4 -3.16 -12.83 -5.62
C TRP A 4 -2.35 -12.24 -4.45
N GLN A 5 -1.48 -13.05 -3.82
CA GLN A 5 -0.65 -12.60 -2.70
C GLN A 5 0.35 -11.53 -3.14
N VAL A 6 0.98 -11.72 -4.29
CA VAL A 6 1.94 -10.75 -4.84
C VAL A 6 1.25 -9.40 -5.10
N LEU A 7 0.04 -9.42 -5.65
CA LEU A 7 -0.73 -8.21 -5.92
C LEU A 7 -1.10 -7.46 -4.63
N VAL A 8 -1.66 -8.19 -3.66
CA VAL A 8 -2.13 -7.68 -2.37
C VAL A 8 -1.00 -7.07 -1.54
N PHE A 9 0.13 -7.79 -1.42
CA PHE A 9 1.21 -7.42 -0.50
C PHE A 9 2.33 -6.59 -1.13
N PHE A 10 2.50 -6.61 -2.45
CA PHE A 10 3.58 -5.88 -3.11
C PHE A 10 3.08 -4.92 -4.17
N THR A 11 2.30 -5.40 -5.16
CA THR A 11 1.94 -4.56 -6.30
C THR A 11 1.06 -3.37 -5.91
N PHE A 12 -0.01 -3.57 -5.13
CA PHE A 12 -0.87 -2.45 -4.71
C PHE A 12 -0.13 -1.45 -3.79
N PRO A 13 0.62 -1.89 -2.77
CA PRO A 13 1.42 -0.96 -1.96
C PRO A 13 2.39 -0.14 -2.77
N VAL A 14 3.18 -0.78 -3.64
CA VAL A 14 4.18 -0.10 -4.46
C VAL A 14 3.52 0.84 -5.46
N ALA A 15 2.50 0.38 -6.18
CA ALA A 15 1.80 1.20 -7.18
C ALA A 15 1.13 2.42 -6.53
N SER A 16 0.46 2.25 -5.39
CA SER A 16 -0.19 3.35 -4.65
C SER A 16 0.84 4.40 -4.20
N VAL A 17 1.94 3.95 -3.59
CA VAL A 17 3.00 4.86 -3.12
C VAL A 17 3.67 5.59 -4.28
N LEU A 18 4.00 4.89 -5.37
CA LEU A 18 4.58 5.53 -6.56
C LEU A 18 3.63 6.54 -7.18
N LEU A 19 2.36 6.18 -7.34
CA LEU A 19 1.33 7.07 -7.89
C LEU A 19 1.22 8.36 -7.06
N MET A 20 1.11 8.25 -5.73
CA MET A 20 1.06 9.41 -4.86
C MET A 20 2.38 10.19 -4.81
N PHE A 21 3.52 9.51 -4.94
CA PHE A 21 4.84 10.14 -5.00
C PHE A 21 5.04 10.99 -6.27
N PHE A 22 4.45 10.61 -7.40
CA PHE A 22 4.54 11.40 -8.63
C PHE A 22 3.45 12.47 -8.72
N LEU A 23 2.20 12.15 -8.34
CA LEU A 23 1.08 13.07 -8.51
C LEU A 23 0.99 14.12 -7.39
N LYS A 24 1.03 13.68 -6.13
CA LYS A 24 0.77 14.55 -4.96
C LYS A 24 1.67 14.18 -3.78
N ARG A 25 2.98 14.48 -3.88
CA ARG A 25 3.98 14.22 -2.83
C ARG A 25 3.60 14.68 -1.43
N LYS A 26 2.85 15.78 -1.31
CA LYS A 26 2.38 16.31 -0.01
C LYS A 26 1.32 15.42 0.65
N ALA A 27 0.63 14.58 -0.13
CA ALA A 27 -0.43 13.68 0.28
C ALA A 27 -0.03 12.20 0.27
N LEU A 28 1.28 11.89 0.33
CA LEU A 28 1.80 10.52 0.38
C LEU A 28 1.18 9.67 1.52
N TRP A 29 0.76 10.32 2.61
CA TRP A 29 0.08 9.67 3.73
C TRP A 29 -1.24 8.98 3.36
N ILE A 30 -1.84 9.30 2.20
CA ILE A 30 -3.09 8.66 1.72
C ILE A 30 -2.80 7.30 1.04
N SER A 31 -1.55 7.04 0.64
CA SER A 31 -1.18 5.81 -0.09
C SER A 31 -1.58 4.51 0.63
N PRO A 32 -1.43 4.39 1.97
CA PRO A 32 -1.94 3.24 2.72
C PRO A 32 -3.44 3.01 2.52
N ILE A 33 -4.26 4.06 2.58
CA ILE A 33 -5.72 3.95 2.44
C ILE A 33 -6.09 3.44 1.05
N ILE A 34 -5.48 4.00 0.01
CA ILE A 34 -5.74 3.59 -1.39
C ILE A 34 -5.30 2.14 -1.61
N SER A 35 -4.11 1.78 -1.13
CA SER A 35 -3.56 0.43 -1.26
C SER A 35 -4.43 -0.59 -0.54
N THR A 36 -4.79 -0.34 0.71
CA THR A 36 -5.62 -1.25 1.52
C THR A 36 -7.01 -1.37 0.94
N GLY A 37 -7.63 -0.27 0.50
CA GLY A 37 -8.93 -0.30 -0.17
C GLY A 37 -8.93 -1.16 -1.43
N LEU A 38 -7.97 -0.93 -2.34
CA LEU A 38 -7.80 -1.74 -3.56
C LEU A 38 -7.56 -3.21 -3.24
N SER A 39 -6.75 -3.49 -2.22
CA SER A 39 -6.42 -4.85 -1.82
C SER A 39 -7.61 -5.60 -1.24
N ILE A 40 -8.46 -4.95 -0.45
CA ILE A 40 -9.70 -5.53 0.08
C ILE A 40 -10.66 -5.83 -1.06
N ILE A 41 -10.91 -4.83 -1.93
CA ILE A 41 -11.82 -4.99 -3.07
C ILE A 41 -11.38 -6.14 -3.97
N TYR A 42 -10.09 -6.17 -4.32
CA TYR A 42 -9.54 -7.24 -5.15
C TYR A 42 -9.61 -8.61 -4.48
N SER A 43 -9.36 -8.69 -3.17
CA SER A 43 -9.44 -9.96 -2.44
C SER A 43 -10.86 -10.50 -2.38
N ILE A 44 -11.86 -9.65 -2.18
CA ILE A 44 -13.28 -10.04 -2.20
C ILE A 44 -13.69 -10.52 -3.61
N LEU A 45 -13.16 -9.90 -4.66
CA LEU A 45 -13.45 -10.32 -6.05
C LEU A 45 -12.87 -11.70 -6.38
N VAL A 46 -11.68 -12.01 -5.87
CA VAL A 46 -11.00 -13.29 -6.14
C VAL A 46 -11.49 -14.40 -5.20
N MET A 47 -11.76 -14.06 -3.94
CA MET A 47 -12.21 -14.96 -2.89
C MET A 47 -13.44 -14.36 -2.18
N PRO A 48 -14.63 -14.48 -2.77
CA PRO A 48 -15.86 -13.92 -2.20
C PRO A 48 -16.23 -14.54 -0.85
N ASP A 49 -15.78 -15.78 -0.60
CA ASP A 49 -15.97 -16.53 0.64
C ASP A 49 -15.31 -15.85 1.86
N LEU A 50 -14.42 -14.87 1.64
CA LEU A 50 -13.85 -14.01 2.69
C LEU A 50 -14.91 -13.19 3.46
N LEU A 51 -16.15 -13.12 2.98
CA LEU A 51 -17.25 -12.44 3.68
C LEU A 51 -18.15 -13.39 4.46
N THR A 52 -18.10 -14.70 4.18
CA THR A 52 -19.11 -15.67 4.65
C THR A 52 -18.52 -16.78 5.51
N VAL A 53 -17.24 -17.11 5.33
CA VAL A 53 -16.60 -18.24 6.01
C VAL A 53 -15.93 -17.79 7.32
N PRO A 54 -15.97 -18.58 8.41
CA PRO A 54 -15.30 -18.25 9.68
C PRO A 54 -13.78 -17.99 9.56
N GLU A 55 -13.13 -18.54 8.54
CA GLU A 55 -11.72 -18.33 8.19
C GLU A 55 -11.42 -16.90 7.71
N SER A 56 -12.46 -16.12 7.36
CA SER A 56 -12.36 -14.68 7.08
C SER A 56 -11.69 -13.90 8.21
N SER A 57 -11.81 -14.38 9.45
CA SER A 57 -11.18 -13.76 10.61
C SER A 57 -9.65 -13.63 10.47
N ILE A 58 -8.99 -14.58 9.80
CA ILE A 58 -7.54 -14.53 9.52
C ILE A 58 -7.24 -13.41 8.53
N PHE A 59 -8.06 -13.25 7.49
CA PHE A 59 -7.89 -12.17 6.52
C PHE A 59 -8.02 -10.80 7.19
N TRP A 60 -9.09 -10.58 7.95
CA TRP A 60 -9.35 -9.29 8.61
C TRP A 60 -8.37 -8.98 9.75
N ARG A 61 -7.96 -9.98 10.54
CA ARG A 61 -7.11 -9.77 11.73
C ARG A 61 -5.61 -9.88 11.46
N ILE A 62 -5.19 -10.58 10.41
CA ILE A 62 -3.77 -10.83 10.13
C ILE A 62 -3.38 -10.23 8.79
N SER A 63 -4.09 -10.58 7.71
CA SER A 63 -3.68 -10.16 6.36
C SER A 63 -3.77 -8.65 6.17
N ILE A 64 -4.86 -8.01 6.59
CA ILE A 64 -5.03 -6.56 6.46
C ILE A 64 -4.01 -5.76 7.31
N PRO A 65 -3.82 -6.06 8.61
CA PRO A 65 -2.77 -5.39 9.39
C PRO A 65 -1.37 -5.59 8.81
N MET A 66 -1.05 -6.79 8.31
CA MET A 66 0.24 -7.06 7.68
C MET A 66 0.42 -6.24 6.40
N GLN A 67 -0.60 -6.17 5.56
CA GLN A 67 -0.60 -5.35 4.34
C GLN A 67 -0.44 -3.85 4.66
N LEU A 68 -1.07 -3.37 5.74
CA LEU A 68 -0.90 -2.02 6.27
C LEU A 68 0.54 -1.75 6.69
N ILE A 69 1.18 -2.66 7.43
CA ILE A 69 2.59 -2.52 7.84
C ILE A 69 3.49 -2.37 6.61
N VAL A 70 3.27 -3.20 5.58
CA VAL A 70 4.07 -3.17 4.35
C VAL A 70 3.90 -1.83 3.60
N VAL A 71 2.67 -1.34 3.42
CA VAL A 71 2.46 -0.07 2.72
C VAL A 71 2.94 1.13 3.53
N ILE A 72 2.83 1.11 4.86
CA ILE A 72 3.39 2.14 5.74
C ILE A 72 4.91 2.19 5.58
N PHE A 73 5.56 1.03 5.55
CA PHE A 73 7.00 0.94 5.32
C PHE A 73 7.42 1.58 3.98
N PHE A 74 6.75 1.23 2.87
CA PHE A 74 7.02 1.85 1.58
C PHE A 74 6.72 3.36 1.57
N THR A 75 5.65 3.78 2.24
CA THR A 75 5.29 5.20 2.36
C THR A 75 6.38 5.98 3.11
N ALA A 76 6.92 5.42 4.20
CA ALA A 76 8.02 6.01 4.97
C ALA A 76 9.28 6.17 4.11
N ILE A 77 9.64 5.13 3.35
CA ILE A 77 10.77 5.19 2.39
C ILE A 77 10.53 6.31 1.37
N ALA A 78 9.34 6.40 0.79
CA ALA A 78 9.00 7.43 -0.18
C ALA A 78 9.08 8.84 0.42
N TYR A 79 8.71 9.02 1.69
CA TYR A 79 8.90 10.30 2.40
C TYR A 79 10.38 10.67 2.55
N ILE A 80 11.24 9.72 2.90
CA ILE A 80 12.69 9.94 2.99
C ILE A 80 13.27 10.38 1.64
N PHE A 81 12.91 9.68 0.55
CA PHE A 81 13.33 10.05 -0.80
C PHE A 81 12.80 11.44 -1.21
N SER A 82 11.54 11.74 -0.91
CA SER A 82 10.93 13.05 -1.18
C SER A 82 11.69 14.18 -0.49
N TRP A 83 12.09 13.96 0.77
CA TRP A 83 12.87 14.90 1.56
C TRP A 83 14.29 15.08 1.02
N LEU A 84 14.98 13.99 0.68
CA LEU A 84 16.31 14.03 0.08
C LEU A 84 16.32 14.78 -1.25
N LEU A 85 15.32 14.54 -2.12
CA LEU A 85 15.15 15.27 -3.38
C LEU A 85 14.90 16.76 -3.16
N LYS A 86 14.08 17.13 -2.16
CA LYS A 86 13.83 18.53 -1.81
C LYS A 86 15.11 19.23 -1.34
N ARG A 87 15.93 18.57 -0.49
CA ARG A 87 17.22 19.08 -0.05
C ARG A 87 18.20 19.31 -1.20
N ARG A 88 18.30 18.35 -2.14
CA ARG A 88 19.17 18.50 -3.33
C ARG A 88 18.74 19.66 -4.22
N ARG A 89 17.43 19.84 -4.44
CA ARG A 89 16.91 20.96 -5.23
C ARG A 89 17.26 22.32 -4.61
N LEU A 90 17.25 22.44 -3.28
CA LEU A 90 17.61 23.68 -2.58
C LEU A 90 19.11 23.97 -2.60
N ARG A 91 19.97 22.94 -2.65
CA ARG A 91 21.43 23.09 -2.70
C ARG A 91 21.96 23.51 -4.07
N ASN A 92 21.27 23.13 -5.15
CA ASN A 92 21.65 23.45 -6.52
C ASN A 92 21.03 24.77 -7.03
N LYS A 93 20.41 25.56 -6.15
CA LYS A 93 19.76 26.82 -6.47
C LYS A 93 20.52 27.95 -5.81
#